data_AF-A0A6L0XLP7-F1
#
_entry.id   AF-A0A6L0XLP7-F1
#
_cell.length_a   1.000
_cell.length_b   1.000
_cell.length_c   1.000
_cell.angle_alpha   90.00
_cell.angle_beta   90.00
_cell.angle_gamma   90.00
#
_symmetry.space_group_name_H-M   'P 1'
#
loop_
_entity.id
_entity.type
_entity.pdbx_description
1 polymer ?
#
loop_
_entity_poly.entity_id
_entity_poly.type
_entity_poly.pdbx_seq_one_letter_code
_entity_poly.pdbx_strand_id
1 'polypeptide(L)'
;MNERAAGIAHDMNVADRAKYLPKALRGVPLRALPLDDDDEFRRLEHERARAAGTPGHKAEVEALEAQLLARADELARARLAGDRAYLAPEPAGIPLELVPLDEDAEFCAKEAQRAELKENGKADRSGIALRETELNARAVEVAQQLKDGERGKLLAASYEGIPTSELPLDTDAAFHEMEVERLRRVRTCADADADAEVARLEDEMRNRARDLAVSKKASERVMLRSMETPLTSGQLDALLDKDAETADMERRLRELRKKPDKNAAAIKALEEEVQKRAQELADGHLAEERSKCLAAEYGGRTMGALPLCDDAAYRDAEAAYMKMLESDHADAAALQRLIDTMNERAAGIAHDMNVADRAKYLPKALRGVPLRALPLDDDDEFRRLEHERARAAGTPGHKAEVEALEAQLLARADELARARLAGDRAYLAPEPAGIPLELVPLDEDAEFCAKEAQRAELKENGKADRSGIALRETELNARAVEVAQQLKDGERGKLLAASYEAYRRLSCHSTRMPLSTRWRWSGCGACAPVRMRMRMRRLRVWRTRCGIARVIWLCRRRRASE
;
A
#
# COMPACT_ATOMS: atom_id res chain seq x y z
N MET A 1 40.29 -25.36 90.89
CA MET A 1 40.14 -26.62 90.12
C MET A 1 39.14 -26.46 88.98
N ASN A 2 37.98 -25.83 89.19
CA ASN A 2 36.93 -25.70 88.17
C ASN A 2 37.34 -24.86 86.94
N GLU A 3 38.08 -23.75 87.10
CA GLU A 3 38.56 -22.95 85.96
C GLU A 3 39.55 -23.72 85.08
N ARG A 4 40.44 -24.51 85.70
CA ARG A 4 41.41 -25.34 84.98
C ARG A 4 40.73 -26.50 84.23
N ALA A 5 39.65 -27.06 84.79
CA ALA A 5 38.84 -28.06 84.11
C ALA A 5 38.03 -27.47 82.95
N ALA A 6 37.50 -26.26 83.10
CA ALA A 6 36.80 -25.54 82.03
C ALA A 6 37.73 -25.19 80.86
N GLY A 7 38.95 -24.75 81.14
CA GLY A 7 39.97 -24.50 80.11
C GLY A 7 40.34 -25.74 79.31
N ILE A 8 40.53 -26.88 79.99
CA ILE A 8 40.82 -28.17 79.31
C ILE A 8 39.63 -28.60 78.43
N ALA A 9 38.41 -28.46 78.92
CA ALA A 9 37.21 -28.79 78.15
C ALA A 9 37.05 -27.90 76.90
N HIS A 10 37.40 -26.62 77.01
CA HIS A 10 37.43 -25.70 75.89
C HIS A 10 38.48 -26.10 74.85
N ASP A 11 39.73 -26.37 75.26
CA ASP A 11 40.81 -26.78 74.35
C ASP A 11 40.47 -28.09 73.61
N MET A 12 39.82 -29.04 74.29
CA MET A 12 39.34 -30.29 73.70
C MET A 12 38.26 -30.03 72.64
N ASN A 13 37.31 -29.14 72.93
CA ASN A 13 36.27 -28.75 72.01
C ASN A 13 36.84 -28.06 70.75
N VAL A 14 37.78 -27.12 70.94
CA VAL A 14 38.48 -26.42 69.85
C VAL A 14 39.23 -27.40 68.95
N ALA A 15 39.95 -28.38 69.52
CA ALA A 15 40.65 -29.41 68.76
C ALA A 15 39.70 -30.31 67.97
N ASP A 16 38.49 -30.54 68.49
CA ASP A 16 37.47 -31.37 67.88
C ASP A 16 36.75 -30.69 66.70
N ARG A 17 36.77 -29.36 66.58
CA ARG A 17 36.12 -28.61 65.48
C ARG A 17 36.50 -29.12 64.10
N ALA A 18 37.76 -29.50 63.90
CA ALA A 18 38.24 -30.03 62.62
C ALA A 18 37.62 -31.39 62.22
N LYS A 19 36.94 -32.08 63.14
CA LYS A 19 36.26 -33.36 62.89
C LYS A 19 34.89 -33.18 62.26
N TYR A 20 34.23 -32.04 62.47
CA TYR A 20 32.84 -31.81 62.09
C TYR A 20 32.58 -30.49 61.35
N LEU A 21 33.56 -29.58 61.30
CA LEU A 21 33.51 -28.37 60.48
C LEU A 21 34.53 -28.42 59.33
N PRO A 22 34.20 -27.84 58.16
CA PRO A 22 35.14 -27.70 57.06
C PRO A 22 36.25 -26.70 57.42
N LYS A 23 37.44 -26.85 56.82
CA LYS A 23 38.61 -25.99 57.10
C LYS A 23 38.35 -24.49 56.85
N ALA A 24 37.41 -24.18 55.97
CA ALA A 24 36.92 -22.84 55.67
C ALA A 24 35.43 -22.89 55.35
N LEU A 25 34.71 -21.81 55.65
CA LEU A 25 33.31 -21.58 55.32
C LEU A 25 33.22 -20.32 54.48
N ARG A 26 32.62 -20.40 53.27
CA ARG A 26 32.52 -19.28 52.32
C ARG A 26 33.86 -18.61 52.02
N GLY A 27 34.93 -19.42 51.90
CA GLY A 27 36.30 -18.91 51.71
C GLY A 27 36.96 -18.34 52.97
N VAL A 28 36.23 -18.15 54.07
CA VAL A 28 36.76 -17.68 55.36
C VAL A 28 37.36 -18.86 56.16
N PRO A 29 38.65 -18.84 56.53
CA PRO A 29 39.23 -19.87 57.39
C PRO A 29 38.54 -19.93 58.76
N LEU A 30 38.32 -21.12 59.33
CA LEU A 30 37.67 -21.27 60.65
C LEU A 30 38.34 -20.42 61.75
N ARG A 31 39.67 -20.27 61.70
CA ARG A 31 40.45 -19.44 62.64
C ARG A 31 40.12 -17.94 62.60
N ALA A 32 39.51 -17.46 61.51
CA ALA A 32 39.14 -16.06 61.33
C ALA A 32 37.68 -15.80 61.74
N LEU A 33 36.94 -16.85 62.15
CA LEU A 33 35.59 -16.74 62.67
C LEU A 33 35.62 -16.58 64.21
N PRO A 34 34.74 -15.73 64.78
CA PRO A 34 34.67 -15.51 66.22
C PRO A 34 33.91 -16.65 66.93
N LEU A 35 34.28 -17.91 66.68
CA LEU A 35 33.58 -19.09 67.21
C LEU A 35 33.68 -19.19 68.74
N ASP A 36 34.78 -18.70 69.32
CA ASP A 36 35.01 -18.70 70.76
C ASP A 36 34.28 -17.58 71.49
N ASP A 37 33.94 -16.51 70.79
CA ASP A 37 33.22 -15.36 71.35
C ASP A 37 31.70 -15.54 71.20
N ASP A 38 31.24 -16.38 70.26
CA ASP A 38 29.82 -16.64 70.03
C ASP A 38 29.21 -17.55 71.11
N ASP A 39 28.29 -17.01 71.91
CA ASP A 39 27.64 -17.72 73.02
C ASP A 39 26.80 -18.92 72.54
N GLU A 40 26.15 -18.78 71.38
CA GLU A 40 25.29 -19.82 70.80
C GLU A 40 26.11 -21.01 70.29
N PHE A 41 27.19 -20.74 69.55
CA PHE A 41 28.13 -21.75 69.07
C PHE A 41 28.75 -22.52 70.24
N ARG A 42 29.21 -21.82 71.29
CA ARG A 42 29.77 -22.47 72.50
C ARG A 42 28.75 -23.35 73.22
N ARG A 43 27.49 -22.91 73.32
CA ARG A 43 26.41 -23.72 73.91
C ARG A 43 26.21 -25.02 73.13
N LEU A 44 26.08 -24.93 71.80
CA LEU A 44 25.91 -26.10 70.93
C LEU A 44 27.12 -27.04 70.99
N GLU A 45 28.33 -26.49 71.11
CA GLU A 45 29.56 -27.26 71.22
C GLU A 45 29.64 -28.03 72.54
N HIS A 46 29.17 -27.44 73.64
CA HIS A 46 29.01 -28.12 74.93
C HIS A 46 27.95 -29.23 74.89
N GLU A 47 26.81 -28.99 74.23
CA GLU A 47 25.76 -30.00 74.04
C GLU A 47 26.27 -31.17 73.20
N ARG A 48 26.99 -30.90 72.11
CA ARG A 48 27.61 -31.93 71.27
C ARG A 48 28.61 -32.77 72.07
N ALA A 49 29.47 -32.14 72.87
CA ALA A 49 30.45 -32.86 73.69
C ALA A 49 29.79 -33.80 74.71
N ARG A 50 28.65 -33.41 75.28
CA ARG A 50 27.85 -34.28 76.17
C ARG A 50 27.20 -35.45 75.42
N ALA A 51 26.60 -35.18 74.27
CA ALA A 51 25.99 -36.22 73.44
C ALA A 51 27.04 -37.22 72.92
N ALA A 52 28.21 -36.75 72.51
CA ALA A 52 29.32 -37.59 72.05
C ALA A 52 29.90 -38.49 73.17
N GLY A 53 29.83 -38.04 74.42
CA GLY A 53 30.22 -38.84 75.60
C GLY A 53 29.18 -39.89 76.03
N THR A 54 27.97 -39.88 75.45
CA THR A 54 26.87 -40.75 75.86
C THR A 54 26.58 -41.82 74.80
N PRO A 55 26.70 -43.13 75.10
CA PRO A 55 26.43 -44.19 74.14
C PRO A 55 24.98 -44.15 73.62
N GLY A 56 24.80 -44.27 72.30
CA GLY A 56 23.47 -44.31 71.66
C GLY A 56 22.95 -42.97 71.11
N HIS A 57 23.64 -41.85 71.34
CA HIS A 57 23.21 -40.51 70.94
C HIS A 57 23.78 -40.02 69.58
N LYS A 58 24.10 -40.93 68.66
CA LYS A 58 24.75 -40.58 67.38
C LYS A 58 23.92 -39.61 66.52
N ALA A 59 22.61 -39.82 66.45
CA ALA A 59 21.70 -38.94 65.70
C ALA A 59 21.64 -37.52 66.28
N GLU A 60 21.77 -37.39 67.61
CA GLU A 60 21.81 -36.08 68.29
C GLU A 60 23.13 -35.36 68.01
N VAL A 61 24.25 -36.09 68.00
CA VAL A 61 25.55 -35.54 67.59
C VAL A 61 25.49 -35.03 66.14
N GLU A 62 24.94 -35.81 65.20
CA GLU A 62 24.80 -35.40 63.80
C GLU A 62 23.91 -34.15 63.65
N ALA A 63 22.80 -34.06 64.41
CA ALA A 63 21.92 -32.89 64.41
C ALA A 63 22.59 -31.64 65.02
N LEU A 64 23.39 -31.80 66.07
CA LEU A 64 24.16 -30.71 66.68
C LEU A 64 25.33 -30.26 65.80
N GLU A 65 26.00 -31.18 65.11
CA GLU A 65 27.03 -30.85 64.11
C GLU A 65 26.45 -30.06 62.93
N ALA A 66 25.24 -30.40 62.48
CA ALA A 66 24.53 -29.60 61.46
C ALA A 66 24.18 -28.19 61.96
N GLN A 67 23.76 -28.03 63.23
CA GLN A 67 23.50 -26.72 63.83
C GLN A 67 24.79 -25.91 64.03
N LEU A 68 25.88 -26.55 64.46
CA LEU A 68 27.20 -25.91 64.58
C LEU A 68 27.71 -25.44 63.22
N LEU A 69 27.54 -26.26 62.17
CA LEU A 69 27.87 -25.87 60.80
C LEU A 69 27.02 -24.69 60.32
N ALA A 70 25.72 -24.71 60.56
CA ALA A 70 24.82 -23.60 60.22
C ALA A 70 25.21 -22.31 60.95
N ARG A 71 25.48 -22.37 62.26
CA ARG A 71 25.91 -21.21 63.04
C ARG A 71 27.27 -20.67 62.60
N ALA A 72 28.22 -21.55 62.31
CA ALA A 72 29.52 -21.14 61.77
C ALA A 72 29.37 -20.50 60.36
N ASP A 73 28.45 -20.99 59.53
CA ASP A 73 28.12 -20.37 58.23
C ASP A 73 27.50 -18.98 58.42
N GLU A 74 26.60 -18.78 59.38
CA GLU A 74 26.05 -17.47 59.74
C GLU A 74 27.13 -16.47 60.16
N LEU A 75 28.07 -16.90 61.02
CA LEU A 75 29.20 -16.08 61.44
C LEU A 75 30.14 -15.74 60.27
N ALA A 76 30.35 -16.67 59.34
CA ALA A 76 31.11 -16.41 58.12
C ALA A 76 30.40 -15.39 57.22
N ARG A 77 29.08 -15.49 57.04
CA ARG A 77 28.28 -14.49 56.30
C ARG A 77 28.34 -13.11 56.95
N ALA A 78 28.16 -13.03 58.26
CA ALA A 78 28.21 -11.76 58.99
C ALA A 78 29.57 -11.07 58.85
N ARG A 79 30.66 -11.85 58.92
CA ARG A 79 32.01 -11.34 58.68
C ARG A 79 32.19 -10.81 57.26
N LEU A 80 31.80 -11.60 56.25
CA LEU A 80 31.91 -11.22 54.84
C LEU A 80 31.07 -9.98 54.51
N ALA A 81 29.86 -9.85 55.07
CA ALA A 81 29.01 -8.69 54.86
C ALA A 81 29.69 -7.36 55.29
N GLY A 82 30.40 -7.36 56.42
CA GLY A 82 31.20 -6.21 56.84
C GLY A 82 32.47 -5.99 56.00
N ASP A 83 33.14 -7.08 55.60
CA ASP A 83 34.41 -7.02 54.87
C ASP A 83 34.26 -6.67 53.38
N ARG A 84 33.05 -6.83 52.81
CA ARG A 84 32.70 -6.60 51.39
C ARG A 84 32.14 -5.21 51.08
N ALA A 85 32.14 -4.27 52.02
CA ALA A 85 31.65 -2.89 51.80
C ALA A 85 32.38 -2.10 50.70
N TYR A 86 33.53 -2.59 50.22
CA TYR A 86 34.26 -2.00 49.08
C TYR A 86 33.69 -2.42 47.72
N LEU A 87 32.81 -3.43 47.68
CA LEU A 87 32.18 -3.89 46.45
C LEU A 87 31.05 -2.94 46.05
N ALA A 88 30.81 -2.82 44.74
CA ALA A 88 29.61 -2.18 44.22
C ALA A 88 28.35 -2.84 44.83
N PRO A 89 27.33 -2.07 45.22
CA PRO A 89 26.10 -2.63 45.78
C PRO A 89 25.28 -3.42 44.75
N GLU A 90 25.38 -3.03 43.47
CA GLU A 90 24.65 -3.65 42.36
C GLU A 90 25.59 -3.93 41.16
N PRO A 91 26.54 -4.88 41.28
CA PRO A 91 27.40 -5.28 40.17
C PRO A 91 26.54 -5.75 38.97
N ALA A 92 26.78 -5.16 37.79
CA ALA A 92 25.98 -5.38 36.58
C ALA A 92 24.45 -5.19 36.76
N GLY A 93 24.03 -4.40 37.77
CA GLY A 93 22.63 -4.16 38.15
C GLY A 93 22.03 -5.19 39.10
N ILE A 94 22.72 -6.29 39.43
CA ILE A 94 22.18 -7.28 40.37
C ILE A 94 22.57 -6.89 41.80
N PRO A 95 21.64 -6.85 42.77
CA PRO A 95 21.98 -6.68 44.18
C PRO A 95 23.04 -7.67 44.65
N LEU A 96 24.09 -7.18 45.32
CA LEU A 96 25.26 -7.96 45.74
C LEU A 96 24.90 -9.25 46.52
N GLU A 97 23.82 -9.20 47.30
CA GLU A 97 23.26 -10.33 48.07
C GLU A 97 22.77 -11.51 47.20
N LEU A 98 22.43 -11.24 45.93
CA LEU A 98 21.97 -12.24 44.96
C LEU A 98 23.11 -12.77 44.07
N VAL A 99 24.32 -12.23 44.18
CA VAL A 99 25.48 -12.67 43.38
C VAL A 99 26.20 -13.81 44.10
N PRO A 100 26.41 -14.98 43.47
CA PRO A 100 27.02 -16.16 44.11
C PRO A 100 28.55 -16.04 44.20
N LEU A 101 29.06 -14.97 44.81
CA LEU A 101 30.50 -14.71 44.93
C LEU A 101 31.25 -15.81 45.70
N ASP A 102 30.57 -16.46 46.65
CA ASP A 102 31.15 -17.54 47.46
C ASP A 102 31.34 -18.85 46.67
N GLU A 103 30.69 -18.98 45.52
CA GLU A 103 30.81 -20.13 44.60
C GLU A 103 31.89 -19.88 43.54
N ASP A 104 32.31 -18.62 43.36
CA ASP A 104 33.34 -18.24 42.41
C ASP A 104 34.74 -18.45 43.01
N ALA A 105 35.45 -19.47 42.51
CA ALA A 105 36.76 -19.84 43.01
C ALA A 105 37.81 -18.72 42.85
N GLU A 106 37.73 -17.93 41.78
CA GLU A 106 38.66 -16.84 41.51
C GLU A 106 38.43 -15.65 42.47
N PHE A 107 37.16 -15.29 42.69
CA PHE A 107 36.77 -14.29 43.66
C PHE A 107 37.22 -14.69 45.07
N CYS A 108 36.91 -15.92 45.50
CA CYS A 108 37.34 -16.46 46.80
C CYS A 108 38.86 -16.39 46.98
N ALA A 109 39.64 -16.73 45.94
CA ALA A 109 41.11 -16.69 46.00
C ALA A 109 41.65 -15.25 46.15
N LYS A 110 41.08 -14.29 45.42
CA LYS A 110 41.44 -12.87 45.53
C LYS A 110 41.01 -12.27 46.86
N GLU A 111 39.86 -12.69 47.40
CA GLU A 111 39.36 -12.27 48.70
C GLU A 111 40.28 -12.77 49.83
N ALA A 112 40.76 -14.00 49.74
CA ALA A 112 41.77 -14.54 50.65
C ALA A 112 43.09 -13.74 50.60
N GLN A 113 43.58 -13.40 49.41
CA GLN A 113 44.78 -12.55 49.25
C GLN A 113 44.59 -11.16 49.86
N ARG A 114 43.40 -10.57 49.70
CA ARG A 114 43.07 -9.29 50.36
C ARG A 114 43.08 -9.43 51.88
N ALA A 115 42.54 -10.53 52.42
CA ALA A 115 42.56 -10.78 53.86
C ALA A 115 44.01 -10.90 54.40
N GLU A 116 44.89 -11.62 53.70
CA GLU A 116 46.31 -11.73 54.05
C GLU A 116 47.03 -10.37 54.05
N LEU A 117 46.75 -9.50 53.07
CA LEU A 117 47.29 -8.14 53.03
C LEU A 117 46.79 -7.26 54.20
N LYS A 118 45.57 -7.50 54.70
CA LYS A 118 45.03 -6.81 55.90
C LYS A 118 45.68 -7.35 57.19
N GLU A 119 45.98 -8.64 57.27
CA GLU A 119 46.58 -9.28 58.45
C GLU A 119 48.08 -8.97 58.62
N ASN A 120 48.84 -8.78 57.53
CA ASN A 120 50.30 -8.61 57.56
C ASN A 120 50.80 -7.25 58.13
N GLY A 121 49.92 -6.42 58.70
CA GLY A 121 50.26 -5.31 59.62
C GLY A 121 51.02 -4.12 59.05
N LYS A 122 51.58 -4.21 57.84
CA LYS A 122 52.06 -3.06 57.05
C LYS A 122 50.98 -2.77 56.02
N ALA A 123 50.22 -1.71 56.23
CA ALA A 123 49.13 -1.30 55.34
C ALA A 123 49.68 -0.98 53.94
N ASP A 124 49.88 -1.99 53.10
CA ASP A 124 50.03 -1.84 51.65
C ASP A 124 48.68 -1.42 51.09
N ARG A 125 48.33 -0.16 51.36
CA ARG A 125 47.06 0.46 50.96
C ARG A 125 46.89 0.38 49.43
N SER A 126 48.00 0.47 48.70
CA SER A 126 48.04 0.27 47.25
C SER A 126 47.67 -1.16 46.85
N GLY A 127 48.27 -2.18 47.46
CA GLY A 127 47.95 -3.58 47.21
C GLY A 127 46.51 -3.93 47.57
N ILE A 128 46.01 -3.43 48.69
CA ILE A 128 44.61 -3.61 49.11
C ILE A 128 43.66 -2.96 48.10
N ALA A 129 43.89 -1.70 47.72
CA ALA A 129 43.04 -1.00 46.76
C ALA A 129 43.05 -1.66 45.37
N LEU A 130 44.21 -2.17 44.92
CA LEU A 130 44.32 -2.95 43.69
C LEU A 130 43.47 -4.22 43.77
N ARG A 131 43.57 -4.99 44.86
CA ARG A 131 42.74 -6.19 45.06
C ARG A 131 41.26 -5.88 45.16
N GLU A 132 40.88 -4.78 45.81
CA GLU A 132 39.48 -4.32 45.85
C GLU A 132 38.94 -3.96 44.46
N THR A 133 39.80 -3.39 43.60
CA THR A 133 39.44 -3.08 42.21
C THR A 133 39.25 -4.36 41.39
N GLU A 134 40.17 -5.33 41.53
CA GLU A 134 40.06 -6.63 40.86
C GLU A 134 38.87 -7.46 41.36
N LEU A 135 38.56 -7.40 42.65
CA LEU A 135 37.38 -8.06 43.25
C LEU A 135 36.09 -7.41 42.76
N ASN A 136 36.04 -6.08 42.64
CA ASN A 136 34.92 -5.38 42.00
C ASN A 136 34.73 -5.80 40.55
N ALA A 137 35.81 -5.85 39.76
CA ALA A 137 35.75 -6.29 38.36
C ALA A 137 35.24 -7.74 38.27
N ARG A 138 35.75 -8.64 39.12
CA ARG A 138 35.28 -10.03 39.16
C ARG A 138 33.82 -10.15 39.61
N ALA A 139 33.38 -9.35 40.59
CA ALA A 139 31.98 -9.35 41.01
C ALA A 139 31.05 -8.92 39.87
N VAL A 140 31.44 -7.94 39.06
CA VAL A 140 30.71 -7.54 37.84
C VAL A 140 30.67 -8.68 36.81
N GLU A 141 31.79 -9.38 36.59
CA GLU A 141 31.83 -10.53 35.67
C GLU A 141 30.92 -11.68 36.13
N VAL A 142 30.96 -12.04 37.42
CA VAL A 142 30.12 -13.10 38.00
C VAL A 142 28.64 -12.72 37.93
N ALA A 143 28.30 -11.46 38.21
CA ALA A 143 26.94 -10.96 38.05
C ALA A 143 26.49 -11.02 36.59
N GLN A 144 27.33 -10.63 35.63
CA GLN A 144 26.99 -10.72 34.20
C GLN A 144 26.78 -12.18 33.75
N GLN A 145 27.64 -13.10 34.18
CA GLN A 145 27.49 -14.53 33.87
C GLN A 145 26.18 -15.10 34.44
N LEU A 146 25.79 -14.67 35.63
CA LEU A 146 24.50 -15.03 36.23
C LEU A 146 23.34 -14.50 35.37
N LYS A 147 23.36 -13.23 34.96
CA LYS A 147 22.33 -12.64 34.07
C LYS A 147 22.23 -13.39 32.77
N ASP A 148 23.34 -13.60 32.08
CA ASP A 148 23.37 -14.27 30.77
C ASP A 148 22.88 -15.72 30.89
N GLY A 149 23.27 -16.42 31.95
CA GLY A 149 22.81 -17.77 32.25
C GLY A 149 21.32 -17.85 32.54
N GLU A 150 20.76 -16.90 33.31
CA GLU A 150 19.34 -16.85 33.62
C GLU A 150 18.49 -16.41 32.42
N ARG A 151 18.91 -15.37 31.70
CA ARG A 151 18.28 -14.93 30.45
C ARG A 151 18.26 -16.04 29.41
N GLY A 152 19.35 -16.80 29.29
CA GLY A 152 19.44 -17.93 28.34
C GLY A 152 18.49 -19.09 28.64
N LYS A 153 18.01 -19.23 29.89
CA LYS A 153 16.99 -20.22 30.27
C LYS A 153 15.57 -19.73 29.99
N LEU A 154 15.36 -18.41 30.05
CA LEU A 154 14.04 -17.79 30.04
C LEU A 154 13.63 -17.25 28.66
N LEU A 155 14.52 -16.49 28.03
CA LEU A 155 14.22 -15.73 26.81
C LEU A 155 14.40 -16.59 25.57
N ALA A 156 13.57 -16.34 24.56
CA ALA A 156 13.78 -16.92 23.23
C ALA A 156 15.08 -16.38 22.61
N ALA A 157 15.60 -17.07 21.59
CA ALA A 157 16.77 -16.60 20.85
C ALA A 157 16.51 -15.26 20.12
N SER A 158 15.27 -15.00 19.74
CA SER A 158 14.83 -13.80 19.04
C SER A 158 13.36 -13.50 19.26
N TYR A 159 12.98 -12.23 19.19
CA TYR A 159 11.60 -11.73 19.23
C TYR A 159 11.35 -10.86 17.99
N GLU A 160 10.24 -11.06 17.29
CA GLU A 160 9.89 -10.31 16.06
C GLU A 160 10.98 -10.31 14.96
N GLY A 161 11.85 -11.33 14.95
CA GLY A 161 13.01 -11.42 14.05
C GLY A 161 14.26 -10.64 14.51
N ILE A 162 14.20 -9.99 15.67
CA ILE A 162 15.34 -9.33 16.32
C ILE A 162 15.99 -10.29 17.33
N PRO A 163 17.31 -10.53 17.25
CA PRO A 163 18.03 -11.30 18.26
C PRO A 163 17.91 -10.70 19.65
N THR A 164 17.73 -11.54 20.68
CA THR A 164 17.61 -11.07 22.07
C THR A 164 18.84 -10.29 22.55
N SER A 165 20.03 -10.61 22.01
CA SER A 165 21.27 -9.86 22.26
C SER A 165 21.29 -8.43 21.72
N GLU A 166 20.37 -8.09 20.79
CA GLU A 166 20.22 -6.74 20.24
C GLU A 166 19.14 -5.92 20.96
N LEU A 167 18.40 -6.53 21.90
CA LEU A 167 17.38 -5.84 22.67
C LEU A 167 18.01 -5.03 23.81
N PRO A 168 17.47 -3.83 24.11
CA PRO A 168 18.00 -2.94 25.16
C PRO A 168 17.60 -3.39 26.58
N LEU A 169 17.73 -4.68 26.90
CA LEU A 169 17.27 -5.29 28.15
C LEU A 169 17.94 -4.68 29.39
N ASP A 170 19.23 -4.38 29.31
CA ASP A 170 19.99 -3.82 30.44
C ASP A 170 19.66 -2.35 30.74
N THR A 171 19.15 -1.63 29.75
CA THR A 171 18.73 -0.23 29.90
C THR A 171 17.23 -0.09 30.16
N ASP A 172 16.47 -1.18 30.04
CA ASP A 172 15.03 -1.18 30.29
C ASP A 172 14.73 -1.39 31.78
N ALA A 173 14.29 -0.33 32.45
CA ALA A 173 14.05 -0.36 33.89
C ALA A 173 13.00 -1.40 34.32
N ALA A 174 11.93 -1.57 33.53
CA ALA A 174 10.86 -2.53 33.85
C ALA A 174 11.36 -3.97 33.73
N PHE A 175 12.08 -4.30 32.65
CA PHE A 175 12.70 -5.61 32.49
C PHE A 175 13.68 -5.90 33.62
N HIS A 176 14.50 -4.91 33.98
CA HIS A 176 15.49 -5.03 35.05
C HIS A 176 14.86 -5.33 36.42
N GLU A 177 13.78 -4.63 36.78
CA GLU A 177 13.06 -4.85 38.04
C GLU A 177 12.49 -6.27 38.13
N MET A 178 11.83 -6.75 37.06
CA MET A 178 11.33 -8.12 36.99
C MET A 178 12.45 -9.17 37.03
N GLU A 179 13.59 -8.89 36.39
CA GLU A 179 14.77 -9.77 36.40
C GLU A 179 15.32 -9.97 37.82
N VAL A 180 15.45 -8.89 38.58
CA VAL A 180 15.94 -8.93 39.97
C VAL A 180 14.92 -9.63 40.87
N GLU A 181 13.64 -9.31 40.75
CA GLU A 181 12.58 -9.91 41.57
C GLU A 181 12.38 -11.40 41.28
N ARG A 182 12.52 -11.82 40.02
CA ARG A 182 12.56 -13.24 39.64
C ARG A 182 13.76 -13.93 40.27
N LEU A 183 14.95 -13.35 40.13
CA LEU A 183 16.18 -13.93 40.67
C LEU A 183 16.12 -14.06 42.20
N ARG A 184 15.56 -13.06 42.90
CA ARG A 184 15.33 -13.11 44.34
C ARG A 184 14.44 -14.29 44.71
N ARG A 185 13.27 -14.42 44.09
CA ARG A 185 12.32 -15.51 44.37
C ARG A 185 12.91 -16.90 44.13
N VAL A 186 13.58 -17.09 42.99
CA VAL A 186 14.25 -18.36 42.64
C VAL A 186 15.32 -18.76 43.68
N ARG A 187 15.97 -17.78 44.33
CA ARG A 187 17.04 -18.04 45.30
C ARG A 187 16.58 -18.13 46.75
N THR A 188 15.51 -17.42 47.14
CA THR A 188 15.11 -17.29 48.55
C THR A 188 13.86 -18.05 48.94
N CYS A 189 13.02 -18.45 47.97
CA CYS A 189 11.71 -19.05 48.23
C CYS A 189 11.60 -20.40 47.52
N ALA A 190 11.02 -21.39 48.20
CA ALA A 190 10.88 -22.76 47.70
C ALA A 190 9.47 -23.33 47.93
N ASP A 191 8.46 -22.46 48.03
CA ASP A 191 7.06 -22.85 48.13
C ASP A 191 6.32 -22.69 46.79
N ALA A 192 5.16 -23.36 46.67
CA ALA A 192 4.39 -23.40 45.43
C ALA A 192 3.85 -22.02 45.00
N ASP A 193 3.63 -21.12 45.95
CA ASP A 193 3.19 -19.75 45.67
C ASP A 193 4.32 -18.92 45.04
N ALA A 194 5.56 -19.12 45.48
CA ALA A 194 6.73 -18.54 44.84
C ALA A 194 6.93 -19.05 43.41
N ASP A 195 6.71 -20.34 43.14
CA ASP A 195 6.81 -20.92 41.80
C ASP A 195 5.79 -20.30 40.83
N ALA A 196 4.56 -20.08 41.28
CA ALA A 196 3.51 -19.44 40.48
C ALA A 196 3.86 -17.99 40.12
N GLU A 197 4.39 -17.22 41.08
CA GLU A 197 4.80 -15.84 40.83
C GLU A 197 6.07 -15.75 39.97
N VAL A 198 7.01 -16.69 40.10
CA VAL A 198 8.15 -16.81 39.18
C VAL A 198 7.65 -17.06 37.76
N ALA A 199 6.73 -18.00 37.55
CA ALA A 199 6.16 -18.27 36.22
C ALA A 199 5.47 -17.03 35.62
N ARG A 200 4.75 -16.27 36.45
CA ARG A 200 4.12 -15.01 36.04
C ARG A 200 5.16 -13.96 35.64
N LEU A 201 6.19 -13.74 36.46
CA LEU A 201 7.28 -12.82 36.15
C LEU A 201 8.00 -13.22 34.85
N GLU A 202 8.19 -14.52 34.64
CA GLU A 202 8.77 -15.03 33.40
C GLU A 202 7.91 -14.72 32.16
N ASP A 203 6.59 -14.84 32.26
CA ASP A 203 5.66 -14.43 31.19
C ASP A 203 5.72 -12.91 30.94
N GLU A 204 5.71 -12.11 32.00
CA GLU A 204 5.81 -10.64 31.90
C GLU A 204 7.15 -10.21 31.29
N MET A 205 8.27 -10.86 31.65
CA MET A 205 9.59 -10.64 31.04
C MET A 205 9.61 -11.03 29.57
N ARG A 206 9.01 -12.18 29.19
CA ARG A 206 8.89 -12.59 27.77
C ARG A 206 8.07 -11.59 26.96
N ASN A 207 6.98 -11.07 27.53
CA ASN A 207 6.16 -10.05 26.88
C ASN A 207 6.91 -8.73 26.75
N ARG A 208 7.63 -8.29 27.79
CA ARG A 208 8.44 -7.07 27.72
C ARG A 208 9.55 -7.17 26.67
N ALA A 209 10.20 -8.33 26.55
CA ALA A 209 11.19 -8.57 25.50
C ALA A 209 10.56 -8.47 24.09
N ARG A 210 9.34 -9.00 23.91
CA ARG A 210 8.57 -8.84 22.66
C ARG A 210 8.25 -7.36 22.37
N ASP A 211 7.77 -6.63 23.36
CA ASP A 211 7.43 -5.20 23.21
C ASP A 211 8.66 -4.36 22.84
N LEU A 212 9.81 -4.66 23.45
CA LEU A 212 11.08 -4.01 23.12
C LEU A 212 11.50 -4.32 21.68
N ALA A 213 11.28 -5.54 21.20
CA ALA A 213 11.54 -5.90 19.80
C ALA A 213 10.62 -5.15 18.83
N VAL A 214 9.31 -5.09 19.10
CA VAL A 214 8.34 -4.30 18.32
C VAL A 214 8.75 -2.83 18.28
N SER A 215 9.06 -2.24 19.44
CA SER A 215 9.50 -0.84 19.57
C SER A 215 10.78 -0.58 18.77
N LYS A 216 11.75 -1.49 18.85
CA LYS A 216 12.99 -1.40 18.10
C LYS A 216 12.74 -1.45 16.58
N LYS A 217 11.97 -2.41 16.07
CA LYS A 217 11.59 -2.46 14.64
C LYS A 217 10.89 -1.19 14.19
N ALA A 218 9.91 -0.71 14.96
CA ALA A 218 9.19 0.52 14.64
C ALA A 218 10.11 1.75 14.59
N SER A 219 11.12 1.81 15.47
CA SER A 219 12.14 2.87 15.45
C SER A 219 13.08 2.74 14.25
N GLU A 220 13.40 1.52 13.84
CA GLU A 220 14.27 1.24 12.70
C GLU A 220 13.58 1.52 11.36
N ARG A 221 12.24 1.36 11.30
CA ARG A 221 11.37 1.63 10.14
C ARG A 221 10.89 3.07 10.01
N VAL A 222 11.33 3.97 10.89
CA VAL A 222 10.91 5.38 10.87
C VAL A 222 11.21 6.08 9.53
N MET A 223 12.27 5.67 8.83
CA MET A 223 12.63 6.18 7.50
C MET A 223 11.58 5.91 6.42
N LEU A 224 10.70 4.92 6.62
CA LEU A 224 9.62 4.60 5.69
C LEU A 224 8.39 5.49 5.89
N ARG A 225 8.33 6.29 6.96
CA ARG A 225 7.16 7.16 7.23
C ARG A 225 7.00 8.29 6.22
N SER A 226 8.06 8.67 5.51
CA SER A 226 7.99 9.67 4.43
C SER A 226 7.57 9.07 3.09
N MET A 227 7.38 7.74 3.01
CA MET A 227 6.90 7.09 1.80
C MET A 227 5.44 7.46 1.53
N GLU A 228 5.16 7.98 0.34
CA GLU A 228 3.80 8.31 -0.07
C GLU A 228 3.07 7.02 -0.47
N THR A 229 2.23 6.50 0.44
CA THR A 229 1.40 5.32 0.19
C THR A 229 0.01 5.47 0.83
N PRO A 230 -1.06 4.94 0.20
CA PRO A 230 -2.38 4.83 0.82
C PRO A 230 -2.44 3.88 2.03
N LEU A 231 -1.44 3.02 2.22
CA LEU A 231 -1.40 2.05 3.32
C LEU A 231 -1.13 2.73 4.66
N THR A 232 -1.72 2.19 5.73
CA THR A 232 -1.34 2.59 7.09
C THR A 232 0.04 2.04 7.45
N SER A 233 0.69 2.60 8.47
CA SER A 233 1.98 2.08 8.94
C SER A 233 1.88 0.63 9.41
N GLY A 234 0.76 0.25 10.06
CA GLY A 234 0.52 -1.13 10.50
C GLY A 234 0.38 -2.10 9.34
N GLN A 235 -0.35 -1.71 8.29
CA GLN A 235 -0.46 -2.50 7.06
C GLN A 235 0.90 -2.68 6.37
N LEU A 236 1.67 -1.61 6.25
CA LEU A 236 3.01 -1.67 5.67
C LEU A 236 3.94 -2.57 6.50
N ASP A 237 3.94 -2.41 7.81
CA ASP A 237 4.75 -3.24 8.73
C ASP A 237 4.40 -4.73 8.60
N ALA A 238 3.11 -5.07 8.49
CA ALA A 238 2.65 -6.43 8.31
C ALA A 238 3.07 -7.05 6.96
N LEU A 239 3.24 -6.23 5.90
CA LEU A 239 3.79 -6.69 4.62
C LEU A 239 5.30 -6.94 4.73
N LEU A 240 6.03 -6.01 5.34
CA LEU A 240 7.48 -6.12 5.53
C LEU A 240 7.85 -7.32 6.42
N ASP A 241 7.03 -7.62 7.43
CA ASP A 241 7.25 -8.76 8.34
C ASP A 241 7.12 -10.12 7.65
N LYS A 242 6.38 -10.20 6.54
CA LYS A 242 6.23 -11.41 5.73
C LYS A 242 7.29 -11.53 4.65
N ASP A 243 8.04 -10.46 4.38
CA ASP A 243 9.03 -10.41 3.30
C ASP A 243 10.44 -10.74 3.80
N ALA A 244 10.94 -11.90 3.39
CA ALA A 244 12.25 -12.40 3.81
C ALA A 244 13.43 -11.51 3.34
N GLU A 245 13.30 -10.86 2.18
CA GLU A 245 14.31 -9.94 1.65
C GLU A 245 14.41 -8.69 2.52
N THR A 246 13.28 -8.11 2.91
CA THR A 246 13.22 -6.98 3.85
C THR A 246 13.84 -7.37 5.20
N ALA A 247 13.50 -8.54 5.75
CA ALA A 247 14.09 -9.01 7.01
C ALA A 247 15.64 -9.16 6.92
N ASP A 248 16.17 -9.59 5.76
CA ASP A 248 17.61 -9.66 5.51
C ASP A 248 18.27 -8.28 5.48
N MET A 249 17.67 -7.34 4.74
CA MET A 249 18.15 -5.97 4.63
C MET A 249 18.11 -5.23 5.98
N GLU A 250 17.05 -5.41 6.77
CA GLU A 250 16.94 -4.85 8.13
C GLU A 250 18.05 -5.39 9.04
N ARG A 251 18.33 -6.70 8.99
CA ARG A 251 19.44 -7.30 9.74
C ARG A 251 20.79 -6.71 9.32
N ARG A 252 21.03 -6.56 8.01
CA ARG A 252 22.25 -5.93 7.48
C ARG A 252 22.36 -4.47 7.88
N LEU A 253 21.25 -3.72 7.90
CA LEU A 253 21.22 -2.34 8.42
C LEU A 253 21.62 -2.29 9.89
N ARG A 254 21.12 -3.20 10.73
CA ARG A 254 21.53 -3.28 12.14
C ARG A 254 23.02 -3.52 12.31
N GLU A 255 23.62 -4.41 11.52
CA GLU A 255 25.07 -4.63 11.53
C GLU A 255 25.87 -3.39 11.11
N LEU A 256 25.44 -2.71 10.04
CA LEU A 256 26.10 -1.48 9.57
C LEU A 256 26.00 -0.35 10.60
N ARG A 257 24.85 -0.22 11.27
CA ARG A 257 24.57 0.79 12.31
C ARG A 257 25.40 0.60 13.59
N LYS A 258 26.08 -0.53 13.80
CA LYS A 258 27.07 -0.68 14.88
C LYS A 258 28.26 0.27 14.74
N LYS A 259 28.57 0.73 13.52
CA LYS A 259 29.65 1.69 13.22
C LYS A 259 29.17 2.72 12.20
N PRO A 260 28.23 3.62 12.56
CA PRO A 260 27.52 4.46 11.62
C PRO A 260 28.45 5.42 10.87
N ASP A 261 29.44 5.99 11.57
CA ASP A 261 30.40 6.94 10.97
C ASP A 261 31.24 6.31 9.85
N LYS A 262 31.55 5.01 9.97
CA LYS A 262 32.33 4.27 8.95
C LYS A 262 31.46 3.77 7.81
N ASN A 263 30.17 3.56 8.08
CA ASN A 263 29.25 2.88 7.17
C ASN A 263 28.19 3.82 6.57
N ALA A 264 28.27 5.13 6.78
CA ALA A 264 27.22 6.09 6.43
C ALA A 264 26.70 5.94 4.98
N ALA A 265 27.59 5.81 4.00
CA ALA A 265 27.19 5.64 2.60
C ALA A 265 26.48 4.29 2.35
N ALA A 266 26.96 3.21 2.96
CA ALA A 266 26.35 1.88 2.84
C ALA A 266 24.99 1.80 3.56
N ILE A 267 24.85 2.48 4.70
CA ILE A 267 23.57 2.61 5.42
C ILE A 267 22.55 3.31 4.53
N LYS A 268 22.91 4.47 3.98
CA LYS A 268 22.00 5.22 3.10
C LYS A 268 21.59 4.42 1.87
N ALA A 269 22.54 3.77 1.20
CA ALA A 269 22.24 2.93 0.03
C ALA A 269 21.28 1.79 0.38
N LEU A 270 21.49 1.11 1.51
CA LEU A 270 20.63 0.02 1.94
C LEU A 270 19.26 0.50 2.45
N GLU A 271 19.17 1.70 3.04
CA GLU A 271 17.88 2.34 3.38
C GLU A 271 17.07 2.66 2.11
N GLU A 272 17.71 3.13 1.04
CA GLU A 272 17.07 3.33 -0.27
C GLU A 272 16.60 2.00 -0.89
N GLU A 273 17.38 0.92 -0.74
CA GLU A 273 16.96 -0.44 -1.17
C GLU A 273 15.75 -0.94 -0.38
N VAL A 274 15.73 -0.77 0.95
CA VAL A 274 14.57 -1.12 1.80
C VAL A 274 13.35 -0.30 1.41
N GLN A 275 13.51 1.02 1.18
CA GLN A 275 12.40 1.87 0.76
C GLN A 275 11.84 1.45 -0.59
N LYS A 276 12.70 1.10 -1.55
CA LYS A 276 12.27 0.59 -2.86
C LYS A 276 11.48 -0.71 -2.71
N ARG A 277 11.98 -1.67 -1.91
CA ARG A 277 11.28 -2.94 -1.67
C ARG A 277 9.95 -2.73 -0.96
N ALA A 278 9.89 -1.83 0.01
CA ALA A 278 8.66 -1.44 0.70
C ALA A 278 7.63 -0.87 -0.27
N GLN A 279 8.06 -0.02 -1.21
CA GLN A 279 7.18 0.50 -2.26
C GLN A 279 6.66 -0.61 -3.18
N GLU A 280 7.52 -1.53 -3.62
CA GLU A 280 7.11 -2.67 -4.45
C GLU A 280 6.06 -3.57 -3.75
N LEU A 281 6.25 -3.83 -2.45
CA LEU A 281 5.28 -4.60 -1.64
C LEU A 281 3.97 -3.83 -1.48
N ALA A 282 4.03 -2.53 -1.23
CA ALA A 282 2.86 -1.66 -1.11
C ALA A 282 2.07 -1.62 -2.43
N ASP A 283 2.75 -1.38 -3.55
CA ASP A 283 2.15 -1.34 -4.89
C ASP A 283 1.51 -2.68 -5.26
N GLY A 284 2.19 -3.80 -4.95
CA GLY A 284 1.67 -5.14 -5.17
C GLY A 284 0.40 -5.41 -4.35
N HIS A 285 0.40 -5.03 -3.07
CA HIS A 285 -0.77 -5.17 -2.21
C HIS A 285 -1.94 -4.28 -2.68
N LEU A 286 -1.68 -3.02 -3.01
CA LEU A 286 -2.68 -2.11 -3.55
C LEU A 286 -3.25 -2.61 -4.89
N ALA A 287 -2.42 -3.16 -5.77
CA ALA A 287 -2.89 -3.74 -7.03
C ALA A 287 -3.83 -4.93 -6.78
N GLU A 288 -3.52 -5.79 -5.81
CA GLU A 288 -4.40 -6.89 -5.41
C GLU A 288 -5.74 -6.37 -4.85
N GLU A 289 -5.71 -5.39 -3.95
CA GLU A 289 -6.93 -4.80 -3.38
C GLU A 289 -7.78 -4.08 -4.44
N ARG A 290 -7.14 -3.30 -5.33
CA ARG A 290 -7.79 -2.66 -6.48
C ARG A 290 -8.52 -3.68 -7.36
N SER A 291 -7.94 -4.88 -7.57
CA SER A 291 -8.58 -5.93 -8.37
C SER A 291 -9.88 -6.47 -7.76
N LYS A 292 -10.06 -6.32 -6.44
CA LYS A 292 -11.26 -6.77 -5.71
C LYS A 292 -12.38 -5.73 -5.73
N CYS A 293 -12.06 -4.44 -5.78
CA CYS A 293 -13.03 -3.35 -5.63
C CYS A 293 -13.25 -2.48 -6.88
N LEU A 294 -12.34 -2.48 -7.85
CA LEU A 294 -12.47 -1.72 -9.09
C LEU A 294 -12.94 -2.59 -10.25
N ALA A 295 -13.62 -1.96 -11.21
CA ALA A 295 -13.91 -2.57 -12.49
C ALA A 295 -12.61 -2.79 -13.28
N ALA A 296 -12.60 -3.86 -14.10
CA ALA A 296 -11.43 -4.18 -14.94
C ALA A 296 -11.14 -3.11 -16.01
N GLU A 297 -12.19 -2.44 -16.50
CA GLU A 297 -12.11 -1.36 -17.48
C GLU A 297 -13.07 -0.20 -17.17
N TYR A 298 -12.65 1.00 -17.56
CA TYR A 298 -13.45 2.23 -17.52
C TYR A 298 -13.33 2.93 -18.86
N GLY A 299 -14.45 3.23 -19.50
CA GLY A 299 -14.46 3.94 -20.79
C GLY A 299 -13.61 3.27 -21.89
N GLY A 300 -13.49 1.94 -21.87
CA GLY A 300 -12.64 1.17 -22.79
C GLY A 300 -11.14 1.13 -22.44
N ARG A 301 -10.73 1.73 -21.32
CA ARG A 301 -9.35 1.69 -20.81
C ARG A 301 -9.25 0.71 -19.66
N THR A 302 -8.16 -0.05 -19.60
CA THR A 302 -7.89 -0.94 -18.46
C THR A 302 -7.56 -0.12 -17.20
N MET A 303 -7.87 -0.66 -16.02
CA MET A 303 -7.55 -0.01 -14.74
C MET A 303 -6.07 0.41 -14.64
N GLY A 304 -5.14 -0.47 -15.06
CA GLY A 304 -3.70 -0.17 -15.03
C GLY A 304 -3.23 0.88 -16.05
N ALA A 305 -4.06 1.27 -17.01
CA ALA A 305 -3.76 2.35 -17.95
C ALA A 305 -4.19 3.74 -17.44
N LEU A 306 -4.92 3.79 -16.32
CA LEU A 306 -5.39 5.04 -15.72
C LEU A 306 -4.35 5.60 -14.75
N PRO A 307 -4.06 6.91 -14.77
CA PRO A 307 -3.17 7.56 -13.81
C PRO A 307 -3.88 7.79 -12.46
N LEU A 308 -4.36 6.72 -11.82
CA LEU A 308 -5.15 6.81 -10.58
C LEU A 308 -4.37 7.46 -9.43
N CYS A 309 -3.06 7.22 -9.37
CA CYS A 309 -2.19 7.79 -8.34
C CYS A 309 -2.00 9.32 -8.49
N ASP A 310 -2.24 9.89 -9.67
CA ASP A 310 -2.12 11.33 -9.89
C ASP A 310 -3.38 12.09 -9.40
N ASP A 311 -4.52 11.40 -9.27
CA ASP A 311 -5.77 11.99 -8.80
C ASP A 311 -5.82 12.02 -7.27
N ALA A 312 -5.79 13.23 -6.71
CA ALA A 312 -5.81 13.41 -5.25
C ALA A 312 -7.07 12.84 -4.59
N ALA A 313 -8.24 13.04 -5.20
CA ALA A 313 -9.50 12.55 -4.66
C ALA A 313 -9.57 11.01 -4.65
N TYR A 314 -9.06 10.37 -5.71
CA TYR A 314 -8.92 8.91 -5.75
C TYR A 314 -7.95 8.42 -4.65
N ARG A 315 -6.76 9.04 -4.51
CA ARG A 315 -5.79 8.66 -3.46
C ARG A 315 -6.37 8.77 -2.06
N ASP A 316 -7.11 9.85 -1.78
CA ASP A 316 -7.71 10.06 -0.47
C ASP A 316 -8.80 9.01 -0.18
N ALA A 317 -9.61 8.66 -1.18
CA ALA A 317 -10.62 7.60 -1.07
C ALA A 317 -9.97 6.22 -0.87
N GLU A 318 -8.90 5.91 -1.58
CA GLU A 318 -8.14 4.66 -1.45
C GLU A 318 -7.48 4.55 -0.07
N ALA A 319 -6.87 5.62 0.43
CA ALA A 319 -6.29 5.64 1.78
C ALA A 319 -7.36 5.44 2.87
N ALA A 320 -8.53 6.07 2.72
CA ALA A 320 -9.66 5.88 3.62
C ALA A 320 -10.20 4.45 3.57
N TYR A 321 -10.25 3.84 2.38
CA TYR A 321 -10.62 2.44 2.18
C TYR A 321 -9.65 1.49 2.88
N MET A 322 -8.34 1.66 2.66
CA MET A 322 -7.31 0.83 3.29
C MET A 322 -7.33 0.93 4.82
N LYS A 323 -7.47 2.14 5.36
CA LYS A 323 -7.62 2.35 6.81
C LYS A 323 -8.86 1.66 7.38
N MET A 324 -9.96 1.65 6.65
CA MET A 324 -11.20 1.01 7.11
C MET A 324 -11.09 -0.52 7.10
N LEU A 325 -10.36 -1.10 6.15
CA LEU A 325 -10.08 -2.55 6.12
C LEU A 325 -9.27 -3.04 7.32
N GLU A 326 -8.43 -2.18 7.92
CA GLU A 326 -7.67 -2.52 9.12
C GLU A 326 -8.53 -2.55 10.39
N SER A 327 -9.73 -1.95 10.36
CA SER A 327 -10.60 -1.87 11.54
C SER A 327 -11.40 -3.16 11.74
N ASP A 328 -11.39 -3.72 12.95
CA ASP A 328 -12.16 -4.93 13.31
C ASP A 328 -13.68 -4.81 13.14
N HIS A 329 -14.19 -3.59 12.96
CA HIS A 329 -15.62 -3.26 12.91
C HIS A 329 -15.97 -2.42 11.67
N ALA A 330 -15.34 -2.73 10.54
CA ALA A 330 -15.55 -2.02 9.28
C ALA A 330 -17.05 -2.00 8.88
N ASP A 331 -17.61 -0.80 8.70
CA ASP A 331 -18.97 -0.62 8.19
C ASP A 331 -19.01 -0.96 6.70
N ALA A 332 -19.67 -2.07 6.36
CA ALA A 332 -19.82 -2.52 4.97
C ALA A 332 -20.45 -1.46 4.07
N ALA A 333 -21.39 -0.65 4.58
CA ALA A 333 -22.00 0.42 3.79
C ALA A 333 -21.01 1.59 3.56
N ALA A 334 -20.13 1.88 4.52
CA ALA A 334 -19.08 2.87 4.36
C ALA A 334 -18.00 2.40 3.38
N LEU A 335 -17.59 1.14 3.46
CA LEU A 335 -16.69 0.53 2.48
C LEU A 335 -17.27 0.62 1.08
N GLN A 336 -18.55 0.25 0.89
CA GLN A 336 -19.19 0.34 -0.41
C GLN A 336 -19.22 1.78 -0.95
N ARG A 337 -19.51 2.79 -0.10
CA ARG A 337 -19.46 4.20 -0.53
C ARG A 337 -18.07 4.63 -1.01
N LEU A 338 -17.01 4.13 -0.36
CA LEU A 338 -15.63 4.40 -0.78
C LEU A 338 -15.32 3.71 -2.10
N ILE A 339 -15.75 2.45 -2.27
CA ILE A 339 -15.64 1.71 -3.53
C ILE A 339 -16.35 2.45 -4.67
N ASP A 340 -17.59 2.90 -4.45
CA ASP A 340 -18.37 3.66 -5.43
C ASP A 340 -17.65 4.97 -5.79
N THR A 341 -17.13 5.69 -4.80
CA THR A 341 -16.33 6.92 -5.01
C THR A 341 -15.09 6.64 -5.85
N MET A 342 -14.32 5.59 -5.55
CA MET A 342 -13.13 5.21 -6.32
C MET A 342 -13.49 4.84 -7.76
N ASN A 343 -14.58 4.09 -7.96
CA ASN A 343 -15.09 3.73 -9.28
C ASN A 343 -15.55 4.96 -10.09
N GLU A 344 -16.24 5.91 -9.46
CA GLU A 344 -16.66 7.17 -10.07
C GLU A 344 -15.45 8.03 -10.49
N ARG A 345 -14.44 8.14 -9.63
CA ARG A 345 -13.19 8.84 -9.97
C ARG A 345 -12.45 8.17 -11.12
N ALA A 346 -12.31 6.84 -11.10
CA ALA A 346 -11.70 6.09 -12.19
C ALA A 346 -12.45 6.27 -13.52
N ALA A 347 -13.79 6.26 -13.48
CA ALA A 347 -14.63 6.54 -14.65
C ALA A 347 -14.45 7.97 -15.17
N GLY A 348 -14.38 8.97 -14.28
CA GLY A 348 -14.11 10.36 -14.62
C GLY A 348 -12.74 10.55 -15.28
N ILE A 349 -11.70 9.94 -14.72
CA ILE A 349 -10.33 9.98 -15.30
C ILE A 349 -10.34 9.36 -16.71
N ALA A 350 -10.95 8.19 -16.88
CA ALA A 350 -11.05 7.54 -18.18
C ALA A 350 -11.82 8.39 -19.21
N HIS A 351 -12.88 9.05 -18.76
CA HIS A 351 -13.66 9.98 -19.56
C HIS A 351 -12.81 11.19 -19.99
N ASP A 352 -12.13 11.86 -19.07
CA ASP A 352 -11.28 13.01 -19.38
C ASP A 352 -10.15 12.65 -20.35
N MET A 353 -9.56 11.46 -20.21
CA MET A 353 -8.58 10.94 -21.17
C MET A 353 -9.18 10.73 -22.56
N ASN A 354 -10.41 10.19 -22.65
CA ASN A 354 -11.11 10.02 -23.92
C ASN A 354 -11.46 11.37 -24.56
N VAL A 355 -11.96 12.33 -23.77
CA VAL A 355 -12.24 13.70 -24.20
C VAL A 355 -10.98 14.38 -24.74
N ALA A 356 -9.86 14.25 -24.04
CA ALA A 356 -8.57 14.79 -24.49
C ALA A 356 -8.09 14.14 -25.80
N ASP A 357 -8.37 12.85 -25.99
CA ASP A 357 -8.02 12.12 -27.21
C ASP A 357 -8.83 12.55 -28.44
N ARG A 358 -10.03 13.12 -28.28
CA ARG A 358 -10.90 13.56 -29.40
C ARG A 358 -10.18 14.47 -30.39
N ALA A 359 -9.30 15.35 -29.91
CA ALA A 359 -8.53 16.26 -30.76
C ALA A 359 -7.55 15.55 -31.71
N LYS A 360 -7.24 14.27 -31.46
CA LYS A 360 -6.32 13.46 -32.28
C LYS A 360 -6.99 12.90 -33.53
N TYR A 361 -8.31 12.70 -33.51
CA TYR A 361 -9.05 12.02 -34.60
C TYR A 361 -10.29 12.77 -35.10
N LEU A 362 -10.76 13.80 -34.38
CA LEU A 362 -11.85 14.67 -34.83
C LEU A 362 -11.33 16.07 -35.22
N PRO A 363 -11.87 16.68 -36.28
CA PRO A 363 -11.57 18.07 -36.62
C PRO A 363 -12.15 19.01 -35.55
N LYS A 364 -11.54 20.18 -35.37
CA LYS A 364 -11.96 21.18 -34.36
C LYS A 364 -13.43 21.63 -34.50
N ALA A 365 -13.97 21.55 -35.71
CA ALA A 365 -15.36 21.82 -36.03
C ALA A 365 -15.85 20.90 -37.16
N LEU A 366 -17.13 20.54 -37.11
CA LEU A 366 -17.84 19.79 -38.13
C LEU A 366 -18.98 20.65 -38.67
N ARG A 367 -18.98 20.90 -39.98
CA ARG A 367 -19.97 21.80 -40.63
C ARG A 367 -20.03 23.19 -39.99
N GLY A 368 -18.88 23.71 -39.55
CA GLY A 368 -18.78 24.98 -38.84
C GLY A 368 -19.19 24.93 -37.35
N VAL A 369 -19.76 23.81 -36.88
CA VAL A 369 -20.12 23.60 -35.46
C VAL A 369 -18.89 23.15 -34.67
N PRO A 370 -18.44 23.88 -33.64
CA PRO A 370 -17.33 23.44 -32.79
C PRO A 370 -17.65 22.12 -32.08
N LEU A 371 -16.67 21.23 -31.89
CA LEU A 371 -16.89 19.94 -31.22
C LEU A 371 -17.53 20.09 -29.83
N ARG A 372 -17.14 21.11 -29.06
CA ARG A 372 -17.70 21.42 -27.74
C ARG A 372 -19.20 21.74 -27.73
N ALA A 373 -19.76 22.08 -28.89
CA ALA A 373 -21.18 22.39 -29.04
C ALA A 373 -22.01 21.17 -29.51
N LEU A 374 -21.36 20.04 -29.76
CA LEU A 374 -22.00 18.78 -30.08
C LEU A 374 -22.24 17.97 -28.80
N PRO A 375 -23.40 17.28 -28.66
CA PRO A 375 -23.72 16.47 -27.49
C PRO A 375 -23.02 15.10 -27.56
N LEU A 376 -21.68 15.10 -27.71
CA LEU A 376 -20.90 13.86 -27.88
C LEU A 376 -20.95 12.96 -26.63
N ASP A 377 -21.02 13.56 -25.45
CA ASP A 377 -21.07 12.85 -24.17
C ASP A 377 -22.47 12.30 -23.85
N ASP A 378 -23.51 12.88 -24.43
CA ASP A 378 -24.90 12.41 -24.27
C ASP A 378 -25.29 11.39 -25.35
N ASP A 379 -24.47 11.22 -26.40
CA ASP A 379 -24.74 10.26 -27.48
C ASP A 379 -24.20 8.87 -27.15
N ASP A 380 -25.10 7.93 -26.89
CA ASP A 380 -24.76 6.54 -26.51
C ASP A 380 -23.91 5.82 -27.56
N GLU A 381 -24.19 6.06 -28.85
CA GLU A 381 -23.45 5.43 -29.94
C GLU A 381 -22.02 5.96 -30.04
N PHE A 382 -21.85 7.28 -29.94
CA PHE A 382 -20.54 7.92 -29.92
C PHE A 382 -19.71 7.43 -28.72
N ARG A 383 -20.28 7.41 -27.51
CA ARG A 383 -19.59 6.88 -26.32
C ARG A 383 -19.18 5.42 -26.47
N ARG A 384 -20.06 4.57 -27.01
CA ARG A 384 -19.75 3.16 -27.27
C ARG A 384 -18.55 3.02 -28.22
N LEU A 385 -18.57 3.75 -29.34
CA LEU A 385 -17.47 3.74 -30.31
C LEU A 385 -16.17 4.30 -29.72
N GLU A 386 -16.25 5.31 -28.85
CA GLU A 386 -15.10 5.90 -28.17
C GLU A 386 -14.47 4.90 -27.20
N HIS A 387 -15.28 4.14 -26.47
CA HIS A 387 -14.79 3.05 -25.62
C HIS A 387 -14.12 1.94 -26.44
N GLU A 388 -14.75 1.52 -27.55
CA GLU A 388 -14.15 0.52 -28.46
C GLU A 388 -12.81 1.02 -29.02
N ARG A 389 -12.72 2.30 -29.40
CA ARG A 389 -11.49 2.93 -29.88
C ARG A 389 -10.42 2.93 -28.80
N ALA A 390 -10.76 3.36 -27.57
CA ALA A 390 -9.81 3.40 -26.46
C ALA A 390 -9.22 2.00 -26.17
N ARG A 391 -10.07 0.96 -26.23
CA ARG A 391 -9.66 -0.44 -26.06
C ARG A 391 -8.71 -0.90 -27.18
N ALA A 392 -9.07 -0.64 -28.44
CA ALA A 392 -8.25 -0.97 -29.60
C ALA A 392 -6.91 -0.21 -29.58
N ALA A 393 -6.90 1.06 -29.20
CA ALA A 393 -5.69 1.88 -29.11
C ALA A 393 -4.73 1.40 -28.01
N GLY A 394 -5.27 0.84 -26.92
CA GLY A 394 -4.47 0.20 -25.87
C GLY A 394 -3.96 -1.21 -26.22
N THR A 395 -4.45 -1.81 -27.31
CA THR A 395 -4.11 -3.20 -27.68
C THR A 395 -3.08 -3.22 -28.82
N PRO A 396 -1.89 -3.81 -28.63
CA PRO A 396 -0.88 -3.90 -29.67
C PRO A 396 -1.40 -4.61 -30.94
N GLY A 397 -1.15 -4.03 -32.12
CA GLY A 397 -1.53 -4.63 -33.41
C GLY A 397 -2.89 -4.22 -33.97
N HIS A 398 -3.69 -3.43 -33.25
CA HIS A 398 -5.05 -3.06 -33.65
C HIS A 398 -5.17 -1.70 -34.38
N LYS A 399 -4.10 -1.22 -35.03
CA LYS A 399 -4.09 0.10 -35.69
C LYS A 399 -5.18 0.29 -36.74
N ALA A 400 -5.40 -0.72 -37.59
CA ALA A 400 -6.44 -0.64 -38.63
C ALA A 400 -7.86 -0.59 -38.03
N GLU A 401 -8.07 -1.22 -36.88
CA GLU A 401 -9.34 -1.15 -36.15
C GLU A 401 -9.54 0.24 -35.55
N VAL A 402 -8.49 0.84 -34.97
CA VAL A 402 -8.52 2.23 -34.48
C VAL A 402 -8.90 3.18 -35.62
N GLU A 403 -8.26 3.08 -36.78
CA GLU A 403 -8.58 3.93 -37.95
C GLU A 403 -10.04 3.76 -38.41
N ALA A 404 -10.55 2.52 -38.42
CA ALA A 404 -11.95 2.24 -38.78
C ALA A 404 -12.94 2.79 -37.74
N LEU A 405 -12.61 2.74 -36.45
CA LEU A 405 -13.42 3.31 -35.37
C LEU A 405 -13.38 4.85 -35.39
N GLU A 406 -12.23 5.45 -35.68
CA GLU A 406 -12.09 6.90 -35.85
C GLU A 406 -12.92 7.41 -37.03
N ALA A 407 -12.99 6.68 -38.14
CA ALA A 407 -13.88 7.01 -39.26
C ALA A 407 -15.38 6.94 -38.86
N GLN A 408 -15.76 5.94 -38.06
CA GLN A 408 -17.14 5.83 -37.55
C GLN A 408 -17.47 6.96 -36.55
N LEU A 409 -16.54 7.29 -35.66
CA LEU A 409 -16.67 8.42 -34.72
C LEU A 409 -16.83 9.74 -35.47
N LEU A 410 -16.04 9.96 -36.53
CA LEU A 410 -16.15 11.14 -37.38
C LEU A 410 -17.50 11.21 -38.08
N ALA A 411 -17.98 10.09 -38.64
CA ALA A 411 -19.29 10.01 -39.29
C ALA A 411 -20.42 10.30 -38.29
N ARG A 412 -20.37 9.70 -37.09
CA ARG A 412 -21.37 9.93 -36.04
C ARG A 412 -21.37 11.38 -35.57
N ALA A 413 -20.19 11.97 -35.37
CA ALA A 413 -20.08 13.38 -35.01
C ALA A 413 -20.61 14.31 -36.14
N ASP A 414 -20.41 13.96 -37.42
CA ASP A 414 -21.00 14.70 -38.55
C ASP A 414 -22.53 14.61 -38.55
N GLU A 415 -23.10 13.44 -38.26
CA GLU A 415 -24.56 13.25 -38.10
C GLU A 415 -25.12 14.13 -36.99
N LEU A 416 -24.46 14.16 -35.82
CA LEU A 416 -24.84 15.02 -34.70
C LEU A 416 -24.75 16.51 -35.07
N ALA A 417 -23.71 16.91 -35.81
CA ALA A 417 -23.59 18.27 -36.33
C ALA A 417 -24.73 18.62 -37.31
N ARG A 418 -25.09 17.70 -38.22
CA ARG A 418 -26.24 17.87 -39.13
C ARG A 418 -27.55 17.98 -38.37
N ALA A 419 -27.79 17.12 -37.38
CA ALA A 419 -29.01 17.16 -36.58
C ALA A 419 -29.13 18.48 -35.79
N ARG A 420 -28.02 18.93 -35.21
CA ARG A 420 -27.92 20.21 -34.51
C ARG A 420 -28.24 21.39 -35.43
N LEU A 421 -27.64 21.43 -36.63
CA LEU A 421 -27.90 22.46 -37.63
C LEU A 421 -29.33 22.41 -38.17
N ALA A 422 -29.89 21.22 -38.42
CA ALA A 422 -31.27 21.06 -38.87
C ALA A 422 -32.26 21.67 -37.87
N GLY A 423 -32.03 21.47 -36.56
CA GLY A 423 -32.81 22.15 -35.52
C GLY A 423 -32.58 23.67 -35.51
N ASP A 424 -31.34 24.13 -35.68
CA ASP A 424 -31.00 25.56 -35.67
C ASP A 424 -31.49 26.34 -36.88
N ARG A 425 -31.71 25.64 -38.00
CA ARG A 425 -32.17 26.15 -39.30
C ARG A 425 -33.68 26.15 -39.47
N ALA A 426 -34.46 25.90 -38.41
CA ALA A 426 -35.92 25.90 -38.46
C ALA A 426 -36.55 27.24 -38.92
N TYR A 427 -35.79 28.34 -38.90
CA TYR A 427 -36.20 29.66 -39.41
C TYR A 427 -36.07 29.80 -40.94
N LEU A 428 -35.39 28.85 -41.60
CA LEU A 428 -35.22 28.87 -43.05
C LEU A 428 -36.51 28.43 -43.76
N ALA A 429 -36.72 28.93 -44.97
CA ALA A 429 -37.79 28.44 -45.83
C ALA A 429 -37.64 26.92 -46.06
N PRO A 430 -38.74 26.14 -46.02
CA PRO A 430 -38.66 24.68 -46.19
C PRO A 430 -38.31 24.27 -47.63
N GLU A 431 -38.64 25.12 -48.62
CA GLU A 431 -38.36 24.91 -50.03
C GLU A 431 -37.75 26.17 -50.69
N PRO A 432 -36.51 26.57 -50.34
CA PRO A 432 -35.85 27.72 -50.98
C PRO A 432 -35.76 27.52 -52.50
N ALA A 433 -36.20 28.52 -53.25
CA ALA A 433 -36.40 28.45 -54.70
C ALA A 433 -37.22 27.23 -55.18
N GLY A 434 -37.97 26.53 -54.33
CA GLY A 434 -38.70 25.30 -54.67
C GLY A 434 -37.85 24.02 -54.68
N ILE A 435 -36.73 23.97 -53.94
CA ILE A 435 -35.98 22.75 -53.62
C ILE A 435 -36.11 22.48 -52.12
N PRO A 436 -36.43 21.25 -51.69
CA PRO A 436 -36.39 20.88 -50.27
C PRO A 436 -35.07 21.28 -49.61
N LEU A 437 -35.13 21.99 -48.47
CA LEU A 437 -33.96 22.54 -47.78
C LEU A 437 -32.85 21.49 -47.53
N GLU A 438 -33.23 20.23 -47.29
CA GLU A 438 -32.33 19.09 -47.10
C GLU A 438 -31.44 18.77 -48.32
N LEU A 439 -31.84 19.19 -49.52
CA LEU A 439 -31.09 18.99 -50.77
C LEU A 439 -30.23 20.19 -51.15
N VAL A 440 -30.31 21.30 -50.40
CA VAL A 440 -29.51 22.50 -50.66
C VAL A 440 -28.19 22.38 -49.91
N PRO A 441 -27.03 22.45 -50.59
CA PRO A 441 -25.71 22.25 -49.96
C PRO A 441 -25.24 23.51 -49.21
N LEU A 442 -26.03 23.96 -48.23
CA LEU A 442 -25.74 25.18 -47.46
C LEU A 442 -24.44 25.07 -46.65
N ASP A 443 -24.07 23.86 -46.24
CA ASP A 443 -22.83 23.60 -45.49
C ASP A 443 -21.56 23.81 -46.32
N GLU A 444 -21.69 23.79 -47.65
CA GLU A 444 -20.58 24.02 -48.59
C GLU A 444 -20.47 25.50 -49.00
N ASP A 445 -21.50 26.30 -48.71
CA ASP A 445 -21.53 27.73 -49.04
C ASP A 445 -20.83 28.55 -47.94
N ALA A 446 -19.60 29.00 -48.23
CA ALA A 446 -18.77 29.74 -47.29
C ALA A 446 -19.45 31.01 -46.74
N GLU A 447 -20.26 31.69 -47.57
CA GLU A 447 -20.96 32.90 -47.17
C GLU A 447 -22.13 32.61 -46.23
N PHE A 448 -22.91 31.55 -46.49
CA PHE A 448 -23.95 31.06 -45.61
C PHE A 448 -23.36 30.65 -44.26
N CYS A 449 -22.31 29.82 -44.25
CA CYS A 449 -21.62 29.37 -43.04
C CYS A 449 -21.09 30.54 -42.20
N ALA A 450 -20.53 31.58 -42.83
CA ALA A 450 -20.05 32.77 -42.13
C ALA A 450 -21.18 33.56 -41.45
N LYS A 451 -22.34 33.72 -42.13
CA LYS A 451 -23.52 34.37 -41.53
C LYS A 451 -24.17 33.51 -40.44
N GLU A 452 -24.12 32.19 -40.59
CA GLU A 452 -24.63 31.25 -39.59
C GLU A 452 -23.79 31.30 -38.31
N ALA A 453 -22.45 31.40 -38.43
CA ALA A 453 -21.55 31.64 -37.31
C ALA A 453 -21.86 32.97 -36.59
N GLN A 454 -22.07 34.06 -37.32
CA GLN A 454 -22.48 35.35 -36.73
C GLN A 454 -23.83 35.26 -35.99
N ARG A 455 -24.79 34.50 -36.53
CA ARG A 455 -26.07 34.26 -35.85
C ARG A 455 -25.87 33.45 -34.56
N ALA A 456 -24.99 32.46 -34.57
CA ALA A 456 -24.66 31.68 -33.38
C ALA A 456 -24.02 32.56 -32.28
N GLU A 457 -23.08 33.44 -32.64
CA GLU A 457 -22.47 34.41 -31.72
C GLU A 457 -23.52 35.36 -31.10
N LEU A 458 -24.47 35.86 -31.91
CA LEU A 458 -25.57 36.69 -31.42
C LEU A 458 -26.51 35.94 -30.46
N LYS A 459 -26.67 34.62 -30.63
CA LYS A 459 -27.43 33.78 -29.69
C LYS A 459 -26.67 33.53 -28.39
N GLU A 460 -25.35 33.33 -28.44
CA GLU A 460 -24.51 33.04 -27.27
C GLU A 460 -24.28 34.28 -26.37
N ASN A 461 -24.20 35.48 -26.94
CA ASN A 461 -23.87 36.72 -26.21
C ASN A 461 -24.93 37.22 -25.19
N GLY A 462 -26.00 36.44 -24.92
CA GLY A 462 -26.90 36.59 -23.77
C GLY A 462 -27.80 37.84 -23.74
N LYS A 463 -27.46 38.90 -24.48
CA LYS A 463 -28.36 40.02 -24.78
C LYS A 463 -29.08 39.67 -26.06
N ALA A 464 -30.35 39.29 -25.95
CA ALA A 464 -31.19 38.97 -27.10
C ALA A 464 -31.37 40.20 -28.01
N ASP A 465 -30.39 40.51 -28.86
CA ASP A 465 -30.54 41.39 -30.01
C ASP A 465 -31.44 40.66 -31.02
N ARG A 466 -32.73 40.61 -30.68
CA ARG A 466 -33.77 39.97 -31.48
C ARG A 466 -33.82 40.56 -32.88
N SER A 467 -33.57 41.86 -33.01
CA SER A 467 -33.44 42.55 -34.29
C SER A 467 -32.25 42.05 -35.11
N GLY A 468 -31.06 41.95 -34.51
CA GLY A 468 -29.86 41.44 -35.16
C GLY A 468 -30.01 39.97 -35.58
N ILE A 469 -30.59 39.13 -34.72
CA ILE A 469 -30.89 37.73 -35.03
C ILE A 469 -31.87 37.65 -36.21
N ALA A 470 -32.99 38.39 -36.17
CA ALA A 470 -33.98 38.38 -37.25
C ALA A 470 -33.42 38.91 -38.59
N LEU A 471 -32.53 39.91 -38.54
CA LEU A 471 -31.83 40.40 -39.72
C LEU A 471 -30.94 39.31 -40.32
N ARG A 472 -30.12 38.64 -39.50
CA ARG A 472 -29.28 37.52 -39.96
C ARG A 472 -30.11 36.36 -40.48
N GLU A 473 -31.24 36.03 -39.86
CA GLU A 473 -32.17 35.01 -40.34
C GLU A 473 -32.77 35.35 -41.72
N THR A 474 -33.02 36.64 -41.97
CA THR A 474 -33.50 37.12 -43.27
C THR A 474 -32.41 37.02 -44.33
N GLU A 475 -31.18 37.43 -44.01
CA GLU A 475 -30.02 37.31 -44.91
C GLU A 475 -29.67 35.85 -45.22
N LEU A 476 -29.73 34.97 -44.21
CA LEU A 476 -29.53 33.52 -44.36
C LEU A 476 -30.61 32.90 -45.24
N ASN A 477 -31.87 33.30 -45.08
CA ASN A 477 -32.95 32.89 -45.97
C ASN A 477 -32.72 33.33 -47.43
N ALA A 478 -32.31 34.58 -47.64
CA ALA A 478 -32.00 35.09 -48.97
C ALA A 478 -30.85 34.30 -49.61
N ARG A 479 -29.76 34.07 -48.87
CA ARG A 479 -28.63 33.28 -49.36
C ARG A 479 -29.01 31.83 -49.65
N ALA A 480 -29.85 31.21 -48.82
CA ALA A 480 -30.34 29.85 -49.08
C ALA A 480 -31.13 29.76 -50.41
N VAL A 481 -31.92 30.77 -50.75
CA VAL A 481 -32.61 30.87 -52.05
C VAL A 481 -31.61 31.00 -53.20
N GLU A 482 -30.57 31.82 -53.05
CA GLU A 482 -29.52 31.97 -54.06
C GLU A 482 -28.76 30.65 -54.30
N VAL A 483 -28.33 29.97 -53.24
CA VAL A 483 -27.64 28.67 -53.34
C VAL A 483 -28.53 27.62 -53.98
N ALA A 484 -29.81 27.57 -53.60
CA ALA A 484 -30.78 26.69 -54.24
C ALA A 484 -30.97 26.99 -55.74
N GLN A 485 -31.00 28.27 -56.13
CA GLN A 485 -31.09 28.68 -57.52
C GLN A 485 -29.83 28.31 -58.32
N GLN A 486 -28.64 28.51 -57.75
CA GLN A 486 -27.37 28.08 -58.35
C GLN A 486 -27.34 26.57 -58.57
N LEU A 487 -27.83 25.79 -57.60
CA LEU A 487 -27.96 24.33 -57.74
C LEU A 487 -28.89 23.96 -58.91
N LYS A 488 -30.07 24.60 -59.02
CA LYS A 488 -30.98 24.39 -60.15
C LYS A 488 -30.32 24.68 -61.49
N ASP A 489 -29.65 25.82 -61.59
CA ASP A 489 -29.04 26.26 -62.85
C ASP A 489 -27.88 25.36 -63.25
N GLY A 490 -27.09 24.90 -62.27
CA GLY A 490 -26.03 23.91 -62.47
C GLY A 490 -26.56 22.57 -62.98
N GLU A 491 -27.57 21.99 -62.32
CA GLU A 491 -28.18 20.72 -62.74
C GLU A 491 -28.88 20.83 -64.10
N ARG A 492 -29.57 21.95 -64.34
CA ARG A 492 -30.16 22.23 -65.66
C ARG A 492 -29.08 22.31 -66.75
N GLY A 493 -27.94 22.94 -66.46
CA GLY A 493 -26.79 22.99 -67.37
C GLY A 493 -26.24 21.61 -67.70
N LYS A 494 -26.06 20.73 -66.69
CA LYS A 494 -25.61 19.34 -66.88
C LYS A 494 -26.57 18.54 -67.76
N LEU A 495 -27.88 18.65 -67.50
CA LEU A 495 -28.90 17.97 -68.31
C LEU A 495 -28.90 18.45 -69.76
N LEU A 496 -28.78 19.76 -70.00
CA LEU A 496 -28.69 20.33 -71.34
C LEU A 496 -27.41 19.86 -72.05
N ALA A 497 -26.26 19.88 -71.38
CA ALA A 497 -24.99 19.39 -71.94
C ALA A 497 -25.04 17.89 -72.29
N ALA A 498 -25.60 17.05 -71.41
CA ALA A 498 -25.79 15.63 -71.66
C ALA A 498 -26.74 15.38 -72.84
N SER A 499 -27.82 16.17 -72.96
CA SER A 499 -28.73 16.09 -74.11
C SER A 499 -28.04 16.49 -75.42
N TYR A 500 -27.15 17.49 -75.37
CA TYR A 500 -26.39 17.97 -76.52
C TYR A 500 -25.33 16.95 -76.95
N GLU A 501 -24.63 16.30 -76.02
CA GLU A 501 -23.69 15.21 -76.31
C GLU A 501 -24.38 13.96 -76.84
N ALA A 502 -25.54 13.60 -76.30
CA ALA A 502 -26.37 12.51 -76.82
C ALA A 502 -26.82 12.79 -78.26
N TYR A 503 -27.28 14.03 -78.53
CA TYR A 503 -27.63 14.48 -79.86
C TYR A 503 -26.42 14.44 -80.81
N ARG A 504 -25.24 14.90 -80.36
CA ARG A 504 -23.99 14.85 -81.14
C ARG A 504 -23.55 13.42 -81.48
N ARG A 505 -23.66 12.47 -80.55
CA ARG A 505 -23.34 11.04 -80.77
C ARG A 505 -24.29 10.36 -81.77
N LEU A 506 -25.58 10.72 -81.73
CA LEU A 506 -26.59 10.27 -82.71
C LEU A 506 -26.32 10.87 -84.10
N SER A 507 -25.90 12.13 -84.16
CA SER A 507 -25.59 12.84 -85.41
C SER A 507 -24.38 12.27 -86.15
N CYS A 508 -23.34 11.82 -85.42
CA CYS A 508 -22.15 11.19 -86.05
C CYS A 508 -22.40 9.80 -86.64
N HIS A 509 -23.49 9.11 -86.29
CA HIS A 509 -23.87 7.83 -86.90
C HIS A 509 -24.69 7.98 -88.20
N SER A 510 -25.13 9.20 -88.55
CA SER A 510 -26.07 9.42 -89.67
C SER A 510 -25.43 9.80 -91.00
N THR A 511 -24.10 9.97 -91.11
CA THR A 511 -23.43 10.32 -92.37
C THR A 511 -22.73 9.13 -93.03
N ARG A 512 -23.50 8.22 -93.61
CA ARG A 512 -23.10 7.37 -94.75
C ARG A 512 -24.34 6.75 -95.42
N MET A 513 -24.76 7.30 -96.57
CA MET A 513 -25.32 6.64 -97.79
C MET A 513 -26.29 7.56 -98.57
N PRO A 514 -26.45 7.37 -99.91
CA PRO A 514 -26.40 8.46 -100.88
C PRO A 514 -27.74 8.88 -101.55
N LEU A 515 -27.61 9.95 -102.33
CA LEU A 515 -28.60 10.70 -103.12
C LEU A 515 -29.42 9.87 -104.14
N SER A 516 -30.73 10.09 -104.13
CA SER A 516 -31.74 9.97 -105.22
C SER A 516 -33.11 10.01 -104.50
N THR A 517 -34.12 10.84 -104.77
CA THR A 517 -34.71 11.25 -106.05
C THR A 517 -35.57 12.49 -105.80
N ARG A 518 -35.81 13.24 -106.88
CA ARG A 518 -36.41 14.57 -107.02
C ARG A 518 -37.95 14.56 -106.93
N TRP A 519 -38.56 15.51 -106.21
CA TRP A 519 -39.90 16.05 -106.50
C TRP A 519 -39.95 17.56 -106.21
N ARG A 520 -40.58 18.32 -107.11
CA ARG A 520 -40.69 19.79 -107.14
C ARG A 520 -42.14 20.24 -106.90
N TRP A 521 -42.25 21.35 -106.14
CA TRP A 521 -43.16 22.51 -106.24
C TRP A 521 -44.63 22.27 -105.83
N SER A 522 -45.40 23.17 -105.21
CA SER A 522 -45.43 24.65 -105.01
C SER A 522 -46.45 24.93 -103.87
N GLY A 523 -46.35 25.94 -103.00
CA GLY A 523 -46.84 27.32 -103.21
C GLY A 523 -47.85 27.77 -102.11
N CYS A 524 -47.61 28.95 -101.53
CA CYS A 524 -48.52 29.91 -100.85
C CYS A 524 -49.27 29.61 -99.53
N GLY A 525 -49.25 30.62 -98.64
CA GLY A 525 -50.44 31.05 -97.87
C GLY A 525 -50.37 30.96 -96.34
N ALA A 526 -50.35 32.10 -95.67
CA ALA A 526 -50.33 32.26 -94.21
C ALA A 526 -51.66 31.89 -93.52
N CYS A 527 -51.60 31.38 -92.28
CA CYS A 527 -52.54 31.60 -91.17
C CYS A 527 -51.97 31.04 -89.85
N ALA A 528 -51.90 31.86 -88.80
CA ALA A 528 -51.80 31.42 -87.39
C ALA A 528 -53.23 31.19 -86.84
N PRO A 529 -53.48 30.81 -85.56
CA PRO A 529 -52.68 30.11 -84.54
C PRO A 529 -53.44 28.90 -83.89
N VAL A 530 -52.77 28.00 -83.14
CA VAL A 530 -53.46 27.11 -82.17
C VAL A 530 -52.66 27.00 -80.87
N ARG A 531 -53.28 27.46 -79.77
CA ARG A 531 -52.91 27.19 -78.38
C ARG A 531 -53.09 25.70 -78.07
N MET A 532 -52.10 25.06 -77.45
CA MET A 532 -52.30 23.77 -76.78
C MET A 532 -51.94 23.89 -75.30
N ARG A 533 -52.97 23.91 -74.44
CA ARG A 533 -52.87 23.69 -73.00
C ARG A 533 -52.64 22.19 -72.77
N MET A 534 -51.60 21.81 -72.03
CA MET A 534 -51.53 20.49 -71.38
C MET A 534 -51.72 20.64 -69.87
N ARG A 535 -52.77 19.97 -69.37
CA ARG A 535 -53.09 19.78 -67.95
C ARG A 535 -52.12 18.76 -67.36
N MET A 536 -51.46 19.09 -66.25
CA MET A 536 -50.84 18.10 -65.35
C MET A 536 -51.94 17.31 -64.62
N ARG A 537 -51.93 15.98 -64.74
CA ARG A 537 -52.67 15.08 -63.85
C ARG A 537 -51.77 14.61 -62.72
N ARG A 538 -52.28 14.73 -61.49
CA ARG A 538 -51.70 14.21 -60.24
C ARG A 538 -51.47 12.70 -60.33
N LEU A 539 -50.29 12.24 -59.92
CA LEU A 539 -50.05 10.84 -59.56
C LEU A 539 -50.23 10.68 -58.04
N ARG A 540 -51.20 9.84 -57.65
CA ARG A 540 -51.31 9.31 -56.28
C ARG A 540 -50.46 8.05 -56.20
N VAL A 541 -49.67 7.98 -55.13
CA VAL A 541 -48.94 6.81 -54.65
C VAL A 541 -49.93 5.80 -54.06
N TRP A 542 -49.83 4.53 -54.45
CA TRP A 542 -50.34 3.39 -53.67
C TRP A 542 -49.19 2.41 -53.46
N ARG A 543 -48.90 2.14 -52.17
CA ARG A 543 -48.02 1.09 -51.69
C ARG A 543 -48.85 -0.19 -51.50
N THR A 544 -48.31 -1.34 -51.90
CA THR A 544 -48.55 -2.63 -51.22
C THR A 544 -47.22 -3.19 -50.73
N ARG A 545 -47.24 -3.81 -49.55
CA ARG A 545 -46.11 -4.00 -48.62
C ARG A 545 -46.03 -5.49 -48.23
N CYS A 546 -44.80 -6.04 -48.22
CA CYS A 546 -44.31 -7.24 -47.49
C CYS A 546 -44.78 -8.63 -47.98
N GLY A 547 -43.96 -9.70 -48.03
CA GLY A 547 -42.54 -9.89 -47.74
C GLY A 547 -42.22 -11.37 -47.38
N ILE A 548 -41.01 -11.81 -47.75
CA ILE A 548 -40.19 -12.90 -47.16
C ILE A 548 -40.40 -14.34 -47.74
N ALA A 549 -39.28 -15.05 -47.98
CA ALA A 549 -39.12 -16.52 -48.16
C ALA A 549 -39.00 -17.14 -49.60
N ARG A 550 -37.76 -17.60 -49.90
CA ARG A 550 -37.27 -18.85 -50.54
C ARG A 550 -38.07 -19.67 -51.59
N VAL A 551 -37.31 -20.13 -52.60
CA VAL A 551 -37.31 -21.48 -53.26
C VAL A 551 -38.01 -21.67 -54.62
N ILE A 552 -37.32 -22.42 -55.49
CA ILE A 552 -37.72 -23.04 -56.76
C ILE A 552 -39.18 -23.54 -56.77
N TRP A 553 -39.94 -23.26 -57.84
CA TRP A 553 -41.08 -24.10 -58.24
C TRP A 553 -41.10 -24.35 -59.75
N LEU A 554 -41.27 -25.63 -60.08
CA LEU A 554 -41.45 -26.18 -61.42
C LEU A 554 -42.68 -25.58 -62.12
N CYS A 555 -42.54 -25.37 -63.42
CA CYS A 555 -43.67 -25.22 -64.32
C CYS A 555 -44.43 -26.56 -64.40
N ARG A 556 -45.63 -26.65 -63.81
CA ARG A 556 -46.61 -27.71 -64.13
C ARG A 556 -47.93 -27.08 -64.59
N ARG A 557 -48.17 -27.18 -65.90
CA ARG A 557 -49.46 -26.93 -66.56
C ARG A 557 -50.60 -27.71 -65.89
N ARG A 558 -51.74 -27.05 -65.67
CA ARG A 558 -53.13 -27.55 -65.83
C ARG A 558 -54.04 -26.31 -65.82
N ARG A 559 -54.44 -25.79 -66.98
CA ARG A 559 -55.76 -25.98 -67.62
C ARG A 559 -56.93 -25.93 -66.61
N ALA A 560 -57.68 -24.83 -66.65
CA ALA A 560 -59.10 -24.87 -66.31
C ALA A 560 -59.83 -25.64 -67.42
N SER A 561 -60.72 -26.52 -66.98
CA SER A 561 -61.81 -27.16 -67.71
C SER A 561 -62.57 -26.17 -68.57
N GLU A 562 -62.64 -26.42 -69.87
CA GLU A 562 -63.69 -27.23 -70.52
C GLU A 562 -63.05 -28.15 -71.57
#